data_AF-A0A7W4PLJ5-F1
#
_entry.id   AF-A0A7W4PLJ5-F1
#
_cell.length_a   1.000
_cell.length_b   1.000
_cell.length_c   1.000
_cell.angle_alpha   90.00
_cell.angle_beta   90.00
_cell.angle_gamma   90.00
#
_symmetry.space_group_name_H-M   'P 1'
#
loop_
_entity.id
_entity.type
_entity.pdbx_description
1 polymer ?
#
loop_
_entity_poly.entity_id
_entity_poly.type
_entity_poly.pdbx_seq_one_letter_code
_entity_poly.pdbx_strand_id
1 'polypeptide(L)'
;MTERWFYSPGDHYVLDDLSGFKIRRSGARRIPGGQTGQALVDRRRWEAQQPQDFVRGVVDDQTVDVARPRQAVRFMMVGTWVAVPAPAGAAAIVVACADGIAVGDRVQIMLDSGVNFTTQVVSRAGTTIALAAPLPAPAGMAGEDARNMVLDVSAPGPALNWPGSNSSGSNGPGSGGSAA
;
A
#
# COMPACT_ATOMS: atom_id res chain seq x y z
N MET A 1 -4.38 66.08 19.96
CA MET A 1 -5.45 66.08 20.98
C MET A 1 -4.78 65.97 22.35
N THR A 2 -4.75 67.05 23.11
CA THR A 2 -4.21 67.09 24.48
C THR A 2 -5.20 66.43 25.44
N GLU A 3 -4.86 65.27 25.99
CA GLU A 3 -5.64 64.66 27.07
C GLU A 3 -5.65 65.58 28.30
N ARG A 4 -6.84 65.81 28.84
CA ARG A 4 -7.05 66.61 30.06
C ARG A 4 -6.66 65.74 31.27
N TRP A 5 -5.60 66.12 31.98
CA TRP A 5 -5.11 65.43 33.17
C TRP A 5 -5.96 65.81 34.40
N PHE A 6 -7.07 65.10 34.60
CA PHE A 6 -7.82 65.15 35.86
C PHE A 6 -7.98 63.74 36.43
N TYR A 7 -8.08 63.63 37.75
CA TYR A 7 -8.33 62.35 38.40
C TYR A 7 -9.70 61.82 37.98
N SER A 8 -9.73 60.59 37.46
CA SER A 8 -10.96 59.85 37.15
C SER A 8 -11.08 58.68 38.13
N PRO A 9 -12.09 58.68 39.03
CA PRO A 9 -12.30 57.60 39.97
C PRO A 9 -12.41 56.25 39.24
N GLY A 10 -11.59 55.28 39.65
CA GLY A 10 -11.54 53.94 39.04
C GLY A 10 -10.55 53.78 37.88
N ASP A 11 -9.97 54.88 37.35
CA ASP A 11 -9.01 54.85 36.24
C ASP A 11 -7.54 54.68 36.70
N HIS A 12 -7.30 53.57 37.40
CA HIS A 12 -5.98 53.20 37.89
C HIS A 12 -5.11 52.58 36.77
N TYR A 13 -3.80 52.49 37.01
CA TYR A 13 -2.90 51.81 36.10
C TYR A 13 -3.09 50.30 36.19
N VAL A 14 -3.21 49.67 35.02
CA VAL A 14 -3.19 48.22 34.83
C VAL A 14 -2.03 47.85 33.91
N LEU A 15 -1.56 46.61 33.99
CA LEU A 15 -0.54 46.09 33.07
C LEU A 15 -1.23 45.55 31.81
N ASP A 16 -0.64 45.86 30.66
CA ASP A 16 -0.97 45.21 29.40
C ASP A 16 -0.27 43.85 29.32
N ASP A 17 -1.05 42.78 29.20
CA ASP A 17 -0.54 41.40 29.22
C ASP A 17 0.34 41.06 28.00
N LEU A 18 0.20 41.80 26.88
CA LEU A 18 1.01 41.56 25.67
C LEU A 18 2.27 42.42 25.63
N SER A 19 2.20 43.65 26.14
CA SER A 19 3.29 44.62 26.03
C SER A 19 4.10 44.80 27.32
N GLY A 20 3.54 44.41 28.46
CA GLY A 20 4.12 44.61 29.79
C GLY A 20 4.09 46.07 30.28
N PHE A 21 3.56 47.02 29.50
CA PHE A 21 3.53 48.42 29.87
C PHE A 21 2.33 48.77 30.75
N LYS A 22 2.50 49.80 31.59
CA LYS A 22 1.43 50.37 32.39
C LYS A 22 0.52 51.23 31.52
N ILE A 23 -0.76 50.89 31.47
CA ILE A 23 -1.81 51.63 30.77
C ILE A 23 -2.92 52.03 31.74
N ARG A 24 -3.72 53.03 31.37
CA ARG A 24 -4.91 53.42 32.15
C ARG A 24 -6.02 52.38 31.96
N ARG A 25 -6.78 52.09 33.02
CA ARG A 25 -7.90 51.14 32.98
C ARG A 25 -8.93 51.51 31.92
N SER A 26 -9.18 52.79 31.70
CA SER A 26 -10.07 53.33 30.66
C SER A 26 -9.59 53.03 29.23
N GLY A 27 -8.28 52.87 29.04
CA GLY A 27 -7.64 52.50 27.77
C GLY A 27 -7.46 51.00 27.58
N ALA A 28 -7.79 50.17 28.57
CA ALA A 28 -7.60 48.74 28.52
C ALA A 28 -8.86 48.01 28.04
N ARG A 29 -8.70 46.99 27.19
CA ARG A 29 -9.79 46.11 26.74
C ARG A 29 -9.36 44.66 26.82
N ARG A 30 -10.29 43.78 27.18
CA ARG A 30 -10.05 42.34 27.25
C ARG A 30 -10.25 41.71 25.87
N ILE A 31 -9.34 40.84 25.45
CA ILE A 31 -9.51 40.02 24.24
C ILE A 31 -10.44 38.84 24.57
N PRO A 32 -11.58 38.69 23.87
CA PRO A 32 -12.55 37.64 24.15
C PRO A 32 -12.10 36.27 23.60
N GLY A 33 -11.80 35.31 24.50
CA GLY A 33 -11.56 33.89 24.16
C GLY A 33 -10.43 33.62 23.15
N GLY A 34 -10.18 32.35 22.79
CA GLY A 34 -9.12 31.95 21.85
C GLY A 34 -7.75 31.64 22.47
N GLN A 35 -6.69 31.61 21.65
CA GLN A 35 -5.30 31.29 22.05
C GLN A 35 -4.67 32.34 22.99
N THR A 36 -5.09 33.60 22.89
CA THR A 36 -4.71 34.72 23.78
C THR A 36 -5.76 34.98 24.88
N GLY A 37 -6.64 34.00 25.09
CA GLY A 37 -7.91 34.18 25.79
C GLY A 37 -7.76 34.92 27.12
N GLN A 38 -8.52 36.02 27.23
CA GLN A 38 -8.66 36.85 28.42
C GLN A 38 -7.55 37.88 28.71
N ALA A 39 -6.55 38.01 27.83
CA ALA A 39 -5.52 39.03 27.95
C ALA A 39 -6.13 40.45 28.00
N LEU A 40 -5.68 41.26 28.95
CA LEU A 40 -6.01 42.68 29.08
C LEU A 40 -4.97 43.49 28.31
N VAL A 41 -5.41 44.17 27.24
CA VAL A 41 -4.50 44.87 26.32
C VAL A 41 -4.89 46.33 26.15
N ASP A 42 -3.95 47.16 25.70
CA ASP A 42 -4.27 48.52 25.24
C ASP A 42 -5.28 48.44 24.08
N ARG A 43 -6.30 49.30 24.10
CA ARG A 43 -7.30 49.46 23.04
C ARG A 43 -6.69 49.67 21.66
N ARG A 44 -5.49 50.25 21.56
CA ARG A 44 -4.75 50.41 20.28
C ARG A 44 -4.25 49.09 19.68
N ARG A 45 -4.04 48.08 20.52
CA ARG A 45 -3.57 46.73 20.13
C ARG A 45 -4.70 45.71 20.14
N TRP A 46 -5.91 46.14 20.47
CA TRP A 46 -7.08 45.28 20.50
C TRP A 46 -7.54 45.00 19.07
N GLU A 47 -7.69 43.72 18.75
CA GLU A 47 -8.19 43.27 17.46
C GLU A 47 -9.40 42.33 17.66
N ALA A 48 -10.33 42.36 16.71
CA ALA A 48 -11.44 41.41 16.68
C ALA A 48 -10.90 40.03 16.27
N GLN A 49 -11.16 39.01 17.07
CA GLN A 49 -10.80 37.63 16.74
C GLN A 49 -11.71 37.10 15.62
N GLN A 50 -11.13 36.38 14.67
CA GLN A 50 -11.88 35.70 13.62
C GLN A 50 -12.61 34.49 14.21
N PRO A 51 -13.79 34.11 13.68
CA PRO A 51 -14.49 32.90 14.13
C PRO A 51 -13.62 31.63 14.08
N GLN A 52 -12.65 31.58 13.17
CA GLN A 52 -11.70 30.48 13.03
C GLN A 52 -10.71 30.37 14.20
N ASP A 53 -10.42 31.46 14.92
CA ASP A 53 -9.50 31.48 16.08
C ASP A 53 -10.08 30.73 17.29
N PHE A 54 -11.40 30.50 17.28
CA PHE A 54 -12.11 29.70 18.27
C PHE A 54 -12.16 28.21 17.93
N VAL A 55 -11.78 27.83 16.70
CA VAL A 55 -11.78 26.44 16.26
C VAL A 55 -10.60 25.72 16.91
N ARG A 56 -10.90 24.83 17.84
CA ARG A 56 -9.91 23.92 18.42
C ARG A 56 -9.84 22.67 17.56
N GLY A 57 -8.62 22.24 17.23
CA GLY A 57 -8.42 20.92 16.65
C GLY A 57 -8.92 19.86 17.63
N VAL A 58 -9.75 18.93 17.14
CA VAL A 58 -10.01 17.68 17.84
C VAL A 58 -8.81 16.78 17.58
N VAL A 59 -8.27 16.17 18.63
CA VAL A 59 -7.19 15.19 18.47
C VAL A 59 -7.75 14.03 17.67
N ASP A 60 -7.20 13.83 16.47
CA ASP A 60 -7.58 12.72 15.61
C ASP A 60 -6.91 11.44 16.12
N ASP A 61 -7.69 10.36 16.20
CA ASP A 61 -7.17 9.07 16.61
C ASP A 61 -6.46 8.42 15.43
N GLN A 62 -5.14 8.58 15.41
CA GLN A 62 -4.25 8.02 14.40
C GLN A 62 -3.83 6.58 14.72
N THR A 63 -4.51 5.90 15.65
CA THR A 63 -4.24 4.49 15.93
C THR A 63 -4.69 3.63 14.74
N VAL A 64 -3.72 2.88 14.22
CA VAL A 64 -3.93 1.89 13.17
C VAL A 64 -3.32 0.57 13.65
N ASP A 65 -4.11 -0.50 13.68
CA ASP A 65 -3.68 -1.81 14.21
C ASP A 65 -2.38 -2.31 13.57
N VAL A 66 -2.27 -2.15 12.25
CA VAL A 66 -1.05 -2.40 11.49
C VAL A 66 -0.95 -1.37 10.38
N ALA A 67 -0.16 -0.31 10.60
CA ALA A 67 0.03 0.78 9.63
C ALA A 67 0.56 0.30 8.26
N ARG A 68 1.29 -0.82 8.25
CA ARG A 68 1.94 -1.38 7.05
C ARG A 68 1.88 -2.91 7.09
N PRO A 69 0.75 -3.51 6.71
CA PRO A 69 0.63 -4.95 6.64
C PRO A 69 1.73 -5.53 5.76
N ARG A 70 2.40 -6.60 6.22
CA ARG A 70 3.36 -7.30 5.36
C ARG A 70 2.63 -7.85 4.15
N GLN A 71 3.24 -7.72 2.98
CA GLN A 71 2.74 -8.36 1.77
C GLN A 71 2.75 -9.88 1.96
N ALA A 72 1.74 -10.56 1.42
CA ALA A 72 1.75 -12.01 1.35
C ALA A 72 2.92 -12.47 0.48
N VAL A 73 3.67 -13.49 0.93
CA VAL A 73 4.72 -14.10 0.12
C VAL A 73 4.05 -14.77 -1.08
N ARG A 74 4.33 -14.27 -2.29
CA ARG A 74 3.88 -14.85 -3.56
C ARG A 74 5.06 -14.88 -4.52
N PHE A 75 5.22 -15.99 -5.23
CA PHE A 75 6.24 -16.11 -6.28
C PHE A 75 5.75 -15.41 -7.54
N MET A 76 6.55 -14.51 -8.12
CA MET A 76 6.21 -13.81 -9.37
C MET A 76 6.72 -14.53 -10.62
N MET A 77 7.79 -15.32 -10.47
CA MET A 77 8.34 -16.23 -11.47
C MET A 77 9.05 -17.35 -10.71
N VAL A 78 8.80 -18.59 -11.09
CA VAL A 78 9.48 -19.76 -10.51
C VAL A 78 10.43 -20.31 -11.56
N GLY A 79 11.72 -20.31 -11.23
CA GLY A 79 12.76 -20.85 -12.08
C GLY A 79 13.33 -22.15 -11.51
N THR A 80 13.47 -23.15 -12.37
CA THR A 80 14.08 -24.44 -12.07
C THR A 80 14.90 -24.89 -13.29
N TRP A 81 15.48 -26.08 -13.22
CA TRP A 81 16.23 -26.67 -14.33
C TRP A 81 15.80 -28.11 -14.57
N VAL A 82 15.95 -28.55 -15.81
CA VAL A 82 15.78 -29.95 -16.20
C VAL A 82 16.80 -30.79 -15.41
N ALA A 83 16.31 -31.76 -14.65
CA ALA A 83 17.12 -32.66 -13.83
C ALA A 83 17.48 -33.95 -14.56
N VAL A 84 16.61 -34.40 -15.47
CA VAL A 84 16.84 -35.58 -16.31
C VAL A 84 16.71 -35.18 -17.77
N PRO A 85 17.71 -35.46 -18.63
CA PRO A 85 17.64 -35.14 -20.05
C PRO A 85 16.37 -35.68 -20.71
N ALA A 86 15.73 -34.86 -21.53
CA ALA A 86 14.49 -35.19 -22.23
C ALA A 86 14.69 -35.07 -23.75
N PRO A 87 14.41 -36.13 -24.54
CA PRO A 87 14.54 -36.08 -25.98
C PRO A 87 13.42 -35.25 -26.63
N ALA A 88 13.61 -34.88 -27.90
CA ALA A 88 12.54 -34.33 -28.71
C ALA A 88 11.34 -35.30 -28.75
N GLY A 89 10.12 -34.76 -28.71
CA GLY A 89 8.88 -35.52 -28.64
C GLY A 89 8.46 -35.94 -27.23
N ALA A 90 9.29 -35.73 -26.20
CA ALA A 90 8.91 -36.03 -24.83
C ALA A 90 7.71 -35.15 -24.38
N ALA A 91 6.67 -35.80 -23.87
CA ALA A 91 5.47 -35.13 -23.34
C ALA A 91 5.56 -34.85 -21.83
N ALA A 92 6.68 -35.21 -21.18
CA ALA A 92 6.94 -34.92 -19.79
C ALA A 92 8.43 -34.65 -19.56
N ILE A 93 8.73 -33.80 -18.59
CA ILE A 93 10.09 -33.47 -18.16
C ILE A 93 10.23 -33.66 -16.66
N VAL A 94 11.44 -34.00 -16.21
CA VAL A 94 11.77 -34.05 -14.78
C VAL A 94 12.60 -32.83 -14.45
N VAL A 95 12.13 -32.03 -13.48
CA VAL A 95 12.82 -30.82 -13.03
C VAL A 95 13.46 -31.02 -11.65
N ALA A 96 14.43 -30.19 -11.29
CA ALA A 96 15.10 -30.33 -9.99
C ALA A 96 14.18 -29.93 -8.82
N CYS A 97 13.32 -28.93 -9.03
CA CYS A 97 12.29 -28.50 -8.10
C CYS A 97 11.04 -28.09 -8.88
N ALA A 98 9.86 -28.51 -8.40
CA ALA A 98 8.57 -28.14 -8.99
C ALA A 98 7.70 -27.34 -8.01
N ASP A 99 8.28 -26.82 -6.93
CA ASP A 99 7.57 -26.00 -5.96
C ASP A 99 7.21 -24.65 -6.58
N GLY A 100 5.94 -24.28 -6.47
CA GLY A 100 5.41 -23.09 -7.11
C GLY A 100 5.01 -23.27 -8.58
N ILE A 101 5.20 -24.46 -9.18
CA ILE A 101 4.64 -24.82 -10.48
C ILE A 101 3.37 -25.66 -10.26
N ALA A 102 2.24 -25.16 -10.73
CA ALA A 102 0.92 -25.78 -10.65
C ALA A 102 0.43 -26.30 -12.00
N VAL A 103 -0.62 -27.11 -11.96
CA VAL A 103 -1.32 -27.58 -13.17
C VAL A 103 -2.11 -26.41 -13.77
N GLY A 104 -2.00 -26.23 -15.08
CA GLY A 104 -2.57 -25.10 -15.83
C GLY A 104 -1.59 -23.98 -16.13
N ASP A 105 -0.46 -23.94 -15.42
CA ASP A 105 0.56 -22.91 -15.59
C ASP A 105 1.24 -22.99 -16.96
N ARG A 106 1.65 -21.84 -17.49
CA ARG A 106 2.49 -21.75 -18.69
C ARG A 106 3.94 -21.75 -18.27
N VAL A 107 4.68 -22.73 -18.77
CA VAL A 107 6.12 -22.85 -18.55
C VAL A 107 6.88 -22.57 -19.85
N GLN A 108 8.01 -21.88 -19.72
CA GLN A 108 8.98 -21.64 -20.78
C GLN A 108 10.22 -22.48 -20.50
N ILE A 109 10.61 -23.31 -21.46
CA ILE A 109 11.73 -24.24 -21.38
C ILE A 109 12.77 -23.81 -22.40
N MET A 110 14.01 -23.59 -21.96
CA MET A 110 15.13 -23.39 -22.88
C MET A 110 15.51 -24.75 -23.49
N LEU A 111 15.49 -24.89 -24.81
CA LEU A 111 15.91 -26.13 -25.48
C LEU A 111 17.43 -26.12 -25.72
N ASP A 112 18.00 -27.29 -26.02
CA ASP A 112 19.43 -27.43 -26.33
C ASP A 112 19.85 -26.62 -27.57
N SER A 113 18.89 -26.32 -28.45
CA SER A 113 19.08 -25.44 -29.60
C SER A 113 19.22 -23.95 -29.24
N GLY A 114 19.02 -23.57 -27.97
CA GLY A 114 18.96 -22.18 -27.52
C GLY A 114 17.62 -21.49 -27.80
N VAL A 115 16.63 -22.23 -28.34
CA VAL A 115 15.27 -21.73 -28.58
C VAL A 115 14.42 -21.92 -27.34
N ASN A 116 13.63 -20.91 -27.00
CA ASN A 116 12.64 -21.01 -25.93
C ASN A 116 11.36 -21.69 -26.44
N PHE A 117 10.90 -22.70 -25.73
CA PHE A 117 9.64 -23.38 -25.98
C PHE A 117 8.66 -23.12 -24.84
N THR A 118 7.48 -22.59 -25.17
CA THR A 118 6.45 -22.29 -24.18
C THR A 118 5.29 -23.26 -24.33
N THR A 119 4.87 -23.86 -23.22
CA THR A 119 3.80 -24.88 -23.18
C THR A 119 3.06 -24.79 -21.85
N GLN A 120 1.93 -25.48 -21.72
CA GLN A 120 1.17 -25.56 -20.46
C GLN A 120 1.47 -26.84 -19.70
N VAL A 121 1.39 -26.77 -18.37
CA VAL A 121 1.45 -27.94 -17.49
C VAL A 121 0.08 -28.61 -17.45
N VAL A 122 -0.01 -29.86 -17.88
CA VAL A 122 -1.26 -30.65 -17.89
C VAL A 122 -1.41 -31.46 -16.60
N SER A 123 -0.31 -31.96 -16.06
CA SER A 123 -0.30 -32.66 -14.78
C SER A 123 1.08 -32.57 -14.14
N ARG A 124 1.12 -32.78 -12.82
CA ARG A 124 2.35 -32.80 -12.03
C ARG A 124 2.32 -33.99 -11.07
N ALA A 125 3.40 -34.75 -11.05
CA ALA A 125 3.64 -35.81 -10.07
C ALA A 125 5.05 -35.64 -9.50
N GLY A 126 5.15 -35.10 -8.28
CA GLY A 126 6.43 -34.76 -7.66
C GLY A 126 7.21 -33.73 -8.50
N THR A 127 8.37 -34.14 -9.01
CA THR A 127 9.25 -33.36 -9.89
C THR A 127 9.02 -33.59 -11.38
N THR A 128 8.11 -34.51 -11.74
CA THR A 128 7.74 -34.78 -13.13
C THR A 128 6.57 -33.90 -13.55
N ILE A 129 6.74 -33.16 -14.63
CA ILE A 129 5.77 -32.21 -15.19
C ILE A 129 5.36 -32.72 -16.57
N ALA A 130 4.06 -32.96 -16.78
CA ALA A 130 3.51 -33.30 -18.09
C ALA A 130 3.14 -32.02 -18.86
N LEU A 131 3.49 -31.98 -20.13
CA LEU A 131 3.37 -30.82 -21.01
C LEU A 131 2.18 -30.99 -21.96
N ALA A 132 1.47 -29.90 -22.26
CA ALA A 132 0.34 -29.90 -23.20
C ALA A 132 0.77 -30.15 -24.65
N ALA A 133 1.95 -29.64 -25.01
CA ALA A 133 2.63 -29.92 -26.25
C ALA A 133 3.98 -30.59 -25.95
N PRO A 134 4.34 -31.67 -26.66
CA PRO A 134 5.63 -32.34 -26.48
C PRO A 134 6.78 -31.43 -26.91
N LEU A 135 7.98 -31.70 -26.40
CA LEU A 135 9.17 -30.92 -26.72
C LEU A 135 9.48 -30.96 -28.24
N PRO A 136 9.67 -29.81 -28.91
CA PRO A 136 10.00 -29.79 -30.33
C PRO A 136 11.48 -30.09 -30.61
N ALA A 137 12.35 -29.95 -29.61
CA ALA A 137 13.78 -30.29 -29.65
C ALA A 137 14.21 -30.81 -28.26
N PRO A 138 15.36 -31.50 -28.11
CA PRO A 138 15.78 -32.02 -26.83
C PRO A 138 16.10 -30.90 -25.82
N ALA A 139 16.03 -31.26 -24.53
CA ALA A 139 16.43 -30.41 -23.41
C ALA A 139 17.29 -31.22 -22.43
N GLY A 140 18.47 -30.71 -22.09
CA GLY A 140 19.42 -31.35 -21.18
C GLY A 140 20.27 -32.45 -21.84
N MET A 141 20.25 -32.60 -23.17
CA MET A 141 21.04 -33.60 -23.90
C MET A 141 22.38 -33.04 -24.43
N ALA A 142 22.64 -31.74 -24.31
CA ALA A 142 23.86 -31.08 -24.80
C ALA A 142 25.12 -31.31 -23.94
N GLY A 143 25.03 -32.04 -22.82
CA GLY A 143 26.15 -32.38 -21.94
C GLY A 143 25.78 -32.33 -20.45
N GLU A 144 26.61 -32.88 -19.56
CA GLU A 144 26.30 -32.99 -18.11
C GLU A 144 26.21 -31.64 -17.38
N ASP A 145 26.76 -30.57 -17.96
CA ASP A 145 26.64 -29.19 -17.47
C ASP A 145 25.46 -28.42 -18.07
N ALA A 146 24.79 -28.97 -19.10
CA ALA A 146 23.68 -28.33 -19.79
C ALA A 146 22.38 -28.48 -18.97
N ARG A 147 22.27 -27.70 -17.90
CA ARG A 147 21.02 -27.57 -17.13
C ARG A 147 20.11 -26.57 -17.82
N ASN A 148 19.25 -27.09 -18.70
CA ASN A 148 18.26 -26.29 -19.39
C ASN A 148 17.27 -25.68 -18.40
N MET A 149 17.06 -24.36 -18.51
CA MET A 149 16.20 -23.62 -17.60
C MET A 149 14.72 -23.82 -17.93
N VAL A 150 13.90 -23.95 -16.88
CA VAL A 150 12.44 -24.02 -16.94
C VAL A 150 11.88 -22.90 -16.06
N LEU A 151 11.06 -22.05 -16.65
CA LEU A 151 10.47 -20.87 -15.99
C LEU A 151 8.94 -20.97 -16.03
N ASP A 152 8.26 -20.83 -14.91
CA ASP A 152 6.83 -20.50 -14.90
C ASP A 152 6.65 -19.00 -15.19
N VAL A 153 5.96 -18.71 -16.30
CA VAL A 153 5.67 -17.36 -16.80
C VAL A 153 4.21 -16.95 -16.58
N SER A 154 3.42 -17.80 -15.94
CA SER A 154 2.00 -17.57 -15.67
C SER A 154 1.68 -17.21 -14.22
N ALA A 155 2.69 -17.23 -13.34
CA ALA A 155 2.56 -16.77 -11.97
C ALA A 155 1.85 -15.40 -11.93
N PRO A 156 0.71 -15.28 -11.21
CA PRO A 156 -0.09 -14.08 -11.24
C PRO A 156 0.71 -12.90 -10.66
N GLY A 157 0.76 -11.79 -11.41
CA GLY A 157 1.30 -10.53 -10.93
C GLY A 157 0.61 -10.06 -9.64
N PRO A 158 1.25 -9.15 -8.87
CA PRO A 158 0.65 -8.66 -7.64
C PRO A 158 -0.74 -8.09 -7.92
N ALA A 159 -1.75 -8.62 -7.23
CA ALA A 159 -3.08 -8.02 -7.27
C ALA A 159 -2.95 -6.60 -6.74
N LEU A 160 -3.31 -5.62 -7.57
CA LEU A 160 -3.33 -4.23 -7.17
C LEU A 160 -4.48 -4.07 -6.18
N ASN A 161 -4.19 -4.14 -4.89
CA ASN A 161 -5.20 -3.90 -3.86
C ASN A 161 -5.37 -2.38 -3.71
N TRP A 162 -6.01 -1.75 -4.71
CA TRP A 162 -6.40 -0.36 -4.61
C TRP A 162 -7.59 -0.27 -3.66
N PRO A 163 -7.54 0.56 -2.60
CA PRO A 163 -8.70 0.77 -1.74
C PRO A 163 -9.81 1.42 -2.59
N GLY A 164 -10.74 0.59 -3.08
CA GLY A 164 -11.83 0.97 -3.98
C GLY A 164 -12.15 -0.03 -5.10
N SER A 165 -11.29 -1.02 -5.40
CA SER A 165 -11.58 -1.99 -6.46
C SER A 165 -12.35 -3.22 -5.92
N ASN A 166 -13.66 -3.08 -5.73
CA ASN A 166 -14.54 -4.24 -5.58
C ASN A 166 -14.63 -4.98 -6.93
N SER A 167 -13.71 -5.91 -7.21
CA SER A 167 -13.92 -6.90 -8.26
C SER A 167 -14.78 -8.04 -7.70
N SER A 168 -16.08 -7.79 -7.55
CA SER A 168 -17.09 -8.82 -7.30
C SER A 168 -17.28 -9.67 -8.56
N GLY A 169 -16.36 -10.60 -8.80
CA GLY A 169 -16.47 -11.66 -9.79
C GLY A 169 -17.07 -12.91 -9.15
N SER A 170 -18.31 -12.86 -8.68
CA SER A 170 -19.06 -14.07 -8.32
C SER A 170 -19.71 -14.65 -9.58
N ASN A 171 -19.04 -15.62 -10.21
CA ASN A 171 -19.65 -16.51 -11.19
C ASN A 171 -19.47 -17.96 -10.71
N GLY A 172 -20.58 -18.62 -10.36
CA GLY A 172 -20.68 -20.05 -10.06
C GLY A 172 -22.07 -20.41 -9.54
N PRO A 173 -22.67 -21.54 -9.95
CA PRO A 173 -23.90 -21.54 -10.72
C PRO A 173 -25.14 -21.99 -9.94
N GLY A 174 -26.31 -21.69 -10.51
CA GLY A 174 -27.61 -22.10 -9.98
C GLY A 174 -27.77 -23.61 -9.86
N SER A 175 -28.38 -24.02 -8.75
CA SER A 175 -29.03 -25.32 -8.60
C SER A 175 -30.53 -25.09 -8.36
N GLY A 176 -31.32 -25.17 -9.43
CA GLY A 176 -32.75 -25.42 -9.34
C GLY A 176 -33.01 -26.91 -9.17
N GLY A 177 -33.97 -27.25 -8.30
CA GLY A 177 -34.75 -28.48 -8.36
C GLY A 177 -34.52 -29.51 -7.25
N SER A 178 -35.49 -29.63 -6.33
CA SER A 178 -36.43 -30.77 -6.24
C SER A 178 -36.71 -31.27 -4.82
N ALA A 179 -38.01 -31.28 -4.50
CA ALA A 179 -38.77 -32.24 -3.70
C ALA A 179 -38.32 -32.62 -2.27
N ALA A 180 -39.13 -32.22 -1.30
CA ALA A 180 -39.98 -33.13 -0.51
C ALA A 180 -41.24 -32.38 -0.04
#